data_AF-A0A536NZW0-F1
#
_entry.id   AF-A0A536NZW0-F1
#
_cell.length_a   1.000
_cell.length_b   1.000
_cell.length_c   1.000
_cell.angle_alpha   90.00
_cell.angle_beta   90.00
_cell.angle_gamma   90.00
#
_symmetry.space_group_name_H-M   'P 1'
#
loop_
_entity.id
_entity.type
_entity.pdbx_description
1 polymer ?
#
loop_
_entity_poly.entity_id
_entity_poly.type
_entity_poly.pdbx_seq_one_letter_code
_entity_poly.pdbx_strand_id
1 'polypeptide(L)'
;RLENAQPIVVEHPQLGPVAIAHNGNLTNAEPLRRGLEHEGVRFKTSSDTEVIAELLARTSGLDLLSVLRRSLPRLQGAYCLLVLTRDSLVGVRDPLGIRPLCLGRLPDGGAIMASETCALDTVGAELVREIEPGEAVLLGQGPPKAEQLMPSTRKAMCMFEFIYFARPDSRLQGQSLYEARRNMGRELAREAPADADIVISLPDSGTPAAVGYAEASGIPYSEGLIKSRYITRTFIQPNQRLRNVGIKLKFNPLREILDGKRVVLVDDSIVRGTTSRKIVEELRRAGTKSVHMRVSSPPIQWPCFMGIDIATRSELIASGRTVEEVEQLIGADSLKYLSKAGLFRAVKNVTGFCMACFDGDYPVPVPVQLEMDKLALEAALT
;
A
#
# COMPACT_ATOMS: atom_id res chain seq x y z
N ARG A 1 7.92 -10.38 13.59
CA ARG A 1 8.19 -11.62 14.36
C ARG A 1 6.86 -12.39 14.52
N LEU A 2 6.83 -13.70 14.83
CA LEU A 2 5.57 -14.48 14.86
C LEU A 2 4.62 -13.97 15.94
N GLU A 3 5.17 -13.51 17.06
CA GLU A 3 4.45 -12.88 18.17
C GLU A 3 3.71 -11.60 17.76
N ASN A 4 4.07 -10.95 16.64
CA ASN A 4 3.36 -9.79 16.11
C ASN A 4 2.20 -10.18 15.16
N ALA A 5 1.95 -11.47 14.95
CA ALA A 5 0.85 -11.92 14.11
C ALA A 5 -0.48 -11.58 14.76
N GLN A 6 -1.41 -11.07 13.94
CA GLN A 6 -2.77 -10.76 14.32
C GLN A 6 -3.71 -11.95 14.00
N PRO A 7 -4.92 -12.02 14.59
CA PRO A 7 -5.52 -11.08 15.55
C PRO A 7 -4.86 -11.09 16.94
N ILE A 8 -4.88 -9.96 17.63
CA ILE A 8 -4.47 -9.86 19.03
C ILE A 8 -5.70 -9.95 19.93
N VAL A 9 -5.61 -10.72 21.01
CA VAL A 9 -6.71 -10.96 21.94
C VAL A 9 -6.38 -10.38 23.31
N VAL A 10 -7.32 -9.64 23.89
CA VAL A 10 -7.25 -9.04 25.23
C VAL A 10 -8.55 -9.29 25.98
N GLU A 11 -8.49 -9.25 27.33
CA GLU A 11 -9.68 -9.34 28.17
C GLU A 11 -10.13 -7.94 28.57
N HIS A 12 -11.37 -7.57 28.23
CA HIS A 12 -12.00 -6.35 28.68
C HIS A 12 -12.91 -6.65 29.88
N PRO A 13 -12.84 -5.90 31.01
CA PRO A 13 -13.60 -6.21 32.22
C PRO A 13 -15.12 -6.36 32.02
N GLN A 14 -15.72 -5.48 31.19
CA GLN A 14 -17.15 -5.51 30.86
C GLN A 14 -17.51 -6.39 29.64
N LEU A 15 -16.73 -6.36 28.56
CA LEU A 15 -17.07 -7.02 27.29
C LEU A 15 -16.57 -8.49 27.23
N GLY A 16 -15.70 -8.89 28.17
CA GLY A 16 -15.00 -10.17 28.13
C GLY A 16 -13.89 -10.18 27.06
N PRO A 17 -13.64 -11.32 26.38
CA PRO A 17 -12.57 -11.42 25.40
C PRO A 17 -12.89 -10.59 24.15
N VAL A 18 -11.90 -9.80 23.74
CA VAL A 18 -11.95 -8.96 22.54
C VAL A 18 -10.76 -9.31 21.65
N ALA A 19 -11.03 -9.63 20.37
CA ALA A 19 -10.00 -9.85 19.37
C ALA A 19 -9.96 -8.68 18.38
N ILE A 20 -8.77 -8.26 17.98
CA ILE A 20 -8.58 -7.14 17.07
C ILE A 20 -7.62 -7.48 15.92
N ALA A 21 -8.01 -7.08 14.72
CA ALA A 21 -7.13 -6.99 13.55
C ALA A 21 -7.07 -5.52 13.08
N HIS A 22 -5.90 -5.11 12.61
CA HIS A 22 -5.55 -3.75 12.27
C HIS A 22 -4.77 -3.72 10.94
N ASN A 23 -5.26 -2.91 10.00
CA ASN A 23 -4.54 -2.50 8.80
C ASN A 23 -4.28 -1.00 8.85
N GLY A 24 -3.02 -0.60 9.01
CA GLY A 24 -2.65 0.80 9.15
C GLY A 24 -1.33 0.97 9.91
N ASN A 25 -1.12 2.16 10.46
CA ASN A 25 -0.02 2.46 11.36
C ASN A 25 -0.40 3.65 12.25
N LEU A 26 -0.19 3.51 13.57
CA LEU A 26 -0.37 4.60 14.51
C LEU A 26 0.90 5.47 14.62
N THR A 27 0.78 6.76 14.32
CA THR A 27 1.88 7.72 14.46
C THR A 27 2.16 8.08 15.92
N ASN A 28 1.18 7.90 16.80
CA ASN A 28 1.32 8.10 18.24
C ASN A 28 1.37 6.78 19.04
N ALA A 29 1.75 5.66 18.41
CA ALA A 29 1.84 4.35 19.09
C ALA A 29 2.78 4.38 20.31
N GLU A 30 3.96 4.97 20.17
CA GLU A 30 4.98 5.03 21.23
C GLU A 30 4.52 5.82 22.47
N PRO A 31 4.02 7.08 22.36
CA PRO A 31 3.49 7.78 23.54
C PRO A 31 2.28 7.07 24.15
N LEU A 32 1.40 6.44 23.35
CA LEU A 32 0.29 5.63 23.88
C LEU A 32 0.80 4.42 24.67
N ARG A 33 1.77 3.68 24.11
CA ARG A 33 2.40 2.53 24.76
C ARG A 33 3.02 2.93 26.10
N ARG A 34 3.81 4.00 26.12
CA ARG A 34 4.39 4.52 27.37
C ARG A 34 3.32 4.84 28.40
N GLY A 35 2.24 5.53 28.01
CA GLY A 35 1.13 5.84 28.92
C GLY A 35 0.54 4.57 29.56
N LEU A 36 0.30 3.54 28.75
CA LEU A 36 -0.20 2.25 29.21
C LEU A 36 0.81 1.51 30.10
N GLU A 37 2.11 1.56 29.80
CA GLU A 37 3.15 0.98 30.66
C GLU A 37 3.17 1.62 32.06
N HIS A 38 2.94 2.93 32.17
CA HIS A 38 2.80 3.63 33.46
C HIS A 38 1.54 3.20 34.22
N GLU A 39 0.49 2.80 33.52
CA GLU A 39 -0.72 2.18 34.09
C GLU A 39 -0.53 0.69 34.45
N GLY A 40 0.68 0.15 34.28
CA GLY A 40 1.05 -1.22 34.64
C GLY A 40 0.85 -2.25 33.52
N VAL A 41 0.59 -1.83 32.27
CA VAL A 41 0.48 -2.74 31.12
C VAL A 41 1.83 -3.33 30.76
N ARG A 42 1.88 -4.64 30.54
CA ARG A 42 3.05 -5.33 29.99
C ARG A 42 2.75 -5.82 28.59
N PHE A 43 3.41 -5.20 27.62
CA PHE A 43 3.31 -5.55 26.22
C PHE A 43 4.13 -6.81 25.89
N LYS A 44 3.58 -7.68 25.05
CA LYS A 44 4.21 -8.92 24.59
C LYS A 44 4.78 -8.78 23.18
N THR A 45 4.36 -7.75 22.45
CA THR A 45 4.66 -7.54 21.03
C THR A 45 5.23 -6.14 20.80
N SER A 46 5.74 -5.89 19.59
CA SER A 46 6.04 -4.54 19.10
C SER A 46 4.94 -3.97 18.20
N SER A 47 3.77 -4.61 18.15
CA SER A 47 2.69 -4.20 17.26
C SER A 47 1.89 -3.04 17.86
N ASP A 48 1.62 -2.04 17.05
CA ASP A 48 0.63 -1.00 17.36
C ASP A 48 -0.78 -1.57 17.60
N THR A 49 -1.06 -2.77 17.08
CA THR A 49 -2.33 -3.47 17.31
C THR A 49 -2.49 -3.85 18.78
N GLU A 50 -1.40 -4.20 19.47
CA GLU A 50 -1.45 -4.49 20.91
C GLU A 50 -1.69 -3.22 21.72
N VAL A 51 -1.09 -2.10 21.28
CA VAL A 51 -1.36 -0.77 21.87
C VAL A 51 -2.84 -0.42 21.76
N ILE A 52 -3.46 -0.64 20.60
CA ILE A 52 -4.91 -0.44 20.42
C ILE A 52 -5.69 -1.42 21.29
N ALA A 53 -5.34 -2.70 21.31
CA ALA A 53 -6.04 -3.72 22.09
C ALA A 53 -6.05 -3.37 23.59
N GLU A 54 -4.88 -3.08 24.16
CA GLU A 54 -4.73 -2.74 25.58
C GLU A 54 -5.42 -1.42 25.94
N LEU A 55 -5.44 -0.46 25.00
CA LEU A 55 -6.21 0.78 25.11
C LEU A 55 -7.71 0.51 25.18
N LEU A 56 -8.23 -0.36 24.31
CA LEU A 56 -9.65 -0.75 24.31
C LEU A 56 -10.00 -1.46 25.62
N ALA A 57 -9.18 -2.42 26.07
CA ALA A 57 -9.40 -3.19 27.29
C ALA A 57 -9.51 -2.33 28.56
N ARG A 58 -8.91 -1.14 28.58
CA ARG A 58 -8.94 -0.18 29.70
C ARG A 58 -9.94 0.96 29.53
N THR A 59 -10.54 1.10 28.36
CA THR A 59 -11.52 2.16 28.10
C THR A 59 -12.89 1.71 28.59
N SER A 60 -13.44 2.38 29.60
CA SER A 60 -14.75 2.01 30.15
C SER A 60 -15.89 2.24 29.16
N GLY A 61 -16.82 1.28 29.07
CA GLY A 61 -18.04 1.37 28.26
C GLY A 61 -18.96 0.18 28.54
N LEU A 62 -20.27 0.38 28.35
CA LEU A 62 -21.28 -0.68 28.54
C LEU A 62 -21.32 -1.67 27.38
N ASP A 63 -20.98 -1.20 26.17
CA ASP A 63 -20.93 -1.96 24.93
C ASP A 63 -19.69 -1.56 24.09
N LEU A 64 -19.39 -2.34 23.05
CA LEU A 64 -18.22 -2.14 22.20
C LEU A 64 -18.24 -0.78 21.50
N LEU A 65 -19.40 -0.30 21.03
CA LEU A 65 -19.50 1.01 20.38
C LEU A 65 -19.17 2.15 21.36
N SER A 66 -19.58 2.05 22.62
CA SER A 66 -19.27 3.03 23.66
C SER A 66 -17.78 3.06 24.00
N VAL A 67 -17.14 1.88 24.05
CA VAL A 67 -15.69 1.76 24.24
C VAL A 67 -14.96 2.41 23.06
N LEU A 68 -15.34 2.07 21.83
CA LEU A 68 -14.76 2.63 20.61
C LEU A 68 -14.92 4.15 20.52
N ARG A 69 -16.13 4.67 20.82
CA ARG A 69 -16.39 6.12 20.80
C ARG A 69 -15.47 6.91 21.74
N ARG A 70 -15.02 6.29 22.83
CA ARG A 70 -14.12 6.91 23.82
C ARG A 70 -12.64 6.69 23.51
N SER A 71 -12.28 5.56 22.90
CA SER A 71 -10.88 5.21 22.64
C SER A 71 -10.36 5.76 21.32
N LEU A 72 -11.15 5.73 20.25
CA LEU A 72 -10.71 6.09 18.89
C LEU A 72 -10.20 7.54 18.77
N PRO A 73 -10.76 8.55 19.46
CA PRO A 73 -10.21 9.91 19.42
C PRO A 73 -8.77 10.04 19.94
N ARG A 74 -8.27 9.04 20.68
CA ARG A 74 -6.89 9.00 21.20
C ARG A 74 -5.90 8.47 20.15
N LEU A 75 -6.37 7.86 19.07
CA LEU A 75 -5.55 7.26 18.02
C LEU A 75 -5.18 8.31 16.96
N GLN A 76 -3.91 8.39 16.59
CA GLN A 76 -3.42 9.20 15.48
C GLN A 76 -2.71 8.32 14.47
N GLY A 77 -2.95 8.57 13.18
CA GLY A 77 -2.38 7.78 12.09
C GLY A 77 -3.46 7.26 11.14
N ALA A 78 -3.16 6.15 10.48
CA ALA A 78 -4.08 5.45 9.59
C ALA A 78 -4.48 4.14 10.24
N TYR A 79 -5.77 3.77 10.18
CA TYR A 79 -6.22 2.49 10.70
C TYR A 79 -7.56 2.06 10.08
N CYS A 80 -7.63 0.78 9.75
CA CYS A 80 -8.87 0.03 9.63
C CYS A 80 -8.84 -1.08 10.68
N LEU A 81 -9.85 -1.12 11.54
CA LEU A 81 -9.94 -2.09 12.63
C LEU A 81 -11.09 -3.04 12.37
N LEU A 82 -10.86 -4.32 12.65
CA LEU A 82 -11.91 -5.30 12.88
C LEU A 82 -11.83 -5.72 14.35
N VAL A 83 -12.88 -5.45 15.11
CA VAL A 83 -12.95 -5.75 16.54
C VAL A 83 -14.07 -6.74 16.80
N LEU A 84 -13.72 -7.92 17.28
CA LEU A 84 -14.63 -9.05 17.50
C LEU A 84 -14.83 -9.26 19.01
N THR A 85 -16.09 -9.30 19.44
CA THR A 85 -16.54 -9.77 20.77
C THR A 85 -17.22 -11.12 20.62
N ARG A 86 -17.76 -11.67 21.71
CA ARG A 86 -18.51 -12.94 21.70
C ARG A 86 -19.77 -12.89 20.82
N ASP A 87 -20.34 -11.71 20.64
CA ASP A 87 -21.68 -11.49 20.08
C ASP A 87 -21.70 -10.50 18.92
N SER A 88 -20.57 -9.85 18.60
CA SER A 88 -20.52 -8.84 17.56
C SER A 88 -19.15 -8.67 16.90
N LEU A 89 -19.15 -8.16 15.67
CA LEU A 89 -17.98 -7.72 14.92
C LEU A 89 -18.18 -6.26 14.52
N VAL A 90 -17.25 -5.37 14.89
CA VAL A 90 -17.27 -3.97 14.46
C VAL A 90 -16.10 -3.71 13.53
N GLY A 91 -16.40 -3.16 12.35
CA GLY A 91 -15.40 -2.58 11.46
C GLY A 91 -15.32 -1.09 11.63
N VAL A 92 -14.12 -0.53 11.75
CA VAL A 92 -13.88 0.90 11.93
C VAL A 92 -12.89 1.39 10.90
N ARG A 93 -13.12 2.57 10.35
CA ARG A 93 -12.18 3.28 9.49
C ARG A 93 -11.73 4.60 10.14
N ASP A 94 -10.45 4.93 10.03
CA ASP A 94 -9.90 6.20 10.54
C ASP A 94 -10.64 7.43 9.94
N PRO A 95 -10.66 8.58 10.63
CA PRO A 95 -11.42 9.76 10.20
C PRO A 95 -10.98 10.32 8.85
N LEU A 96 -9.78 10.00 8.36
CA LEU A 96 -9.30 10.45 7.06
C LEU A 96 -9.54 9.43 5.95
N GLY A 97 -9.95 8.20 6.30
CA GLY A 97 -10.21 7.12 5.37
C GLY A 97 -8.97 6.67 4.61
N ILE A 98 -7.79 6.71 5.25
CA ILE A 98 -6.50 6.51 4.57
C ILE A 98 -6.41 5.09 3.99
N ARG A 99 -6.84 4.09 4.77
CA ARG A 99 -6.88 2.68 4.35
C ARG A 99 -8.25 2.25 3.87
N PRO A 100 -8.34 1.33 2.89
CA PRO A 100 -9.61 0.86 2.37
C PRO A 100 -10.25 -0.18 3.29
N LEU A 101 -11.57 -0.10 3.41
CA LEU A 101 -12.42 -1.07 4.10
C LEU A 101 -13.80 -1.03 3.45
N CYS A 102 -14.32 -2.20 3.09
CA CYS A 102 -15.61 -2.35 2.42
C CYS A 102 -16.49 -3.39 3.12
N LEU A 103 -17.80 -3.20 2.97
CA LEU A 103 -18.85 -4.09 3.46
C LEU A 103 -19.45 -4.84 2.27
N GLY A 104 -19.60 -6.14 2.42
CA GLY A 104 -20.27 -7.02 1.46
C GLY A 104 -21.40 -7.83 2.10
N ARG A 105 -22.26 -8.38 1.25
CA ARG A 105 -23.36 -9.28 1.61
C ARG A 105 -23.12 -10.65 0.97
N LEU A 106 -23.04 -11.68 1.80
CA LEU A 106 -22.91 -13.07 1.39
C LEU A 106 -24.22 -13.60 0.76
N PRO A 107 -24.14 -14.67 -0.06
CA PRO A 107 -25.31 -15.26 -0.70
C PRO A 107 -26.41 -15.74 0.28
N ASP A 108 -26.03 -16.13 1.49
CA ASP A 108 -26.94 -16.57 2.56
C ASP A 108 -27.53 -15.40 3.37
N GLY A 109 -27.22 -14.15 3.00
CA GLY A 109 -27.64 -12.95 3.70
C GLY A 109 -26.67 -12.49 4.81
N GLY A 110 -25.60 -13.24 5.07
CA GLY A 110 -24.55 -12.85 6.02
C GLY A 110 -23.83 -11.56 5.59
N ALA A 111 -23.20 -10.87 6.54
CA ALA A 111 -22.40 -9.68 6.27
C ALA A 111 -20.90 -9.99 6.42
N ILE A 112 -20.09 -9.41 5.55
CA ILE A 112 -18.63 -9.59 5.53
C ILE A 112 -17.94 -8.23 5.36
N MET A 113 -16.76 -8.06 5.96
CA MET A 113 -15.92 -6.89 5.71
C MET A 113 -14.55 -7.32 5.21
N ALA A 114 -13.97 -6.51 4.32
CA ALA A 114 -12.65 -6.74 3.77
C ALA A 114 -11.95 -5.43 3.43
N SER A 115 -10.61 -5.41 3.45
CA SER A 115 -9.86 -4.24 2.97
C SER A 115 -10.07 -4.00 1.47
N GLU A 116 -10.35 -5.04 0.68
CA GLU A 116 -10.45 -4.96 -0.77
C GLU A 116 -11.63 -5.78 -1.30
N THR A 117 -12.26 -5.31 -2.39
CA THR A 117 -13.43 -5.95 -2.98
C THR A 117 -13.12 -7.32 -3.60
N CYS A 118 -11.88 -7.57 -4.04
CA CYS A 118 -11.49 -8.87 -4.59
C CYS A 118 -11.70 -10.03 -3.59
N ALA A 119 -11.66 -9.75 -2.29
CA ALA A 119 -11.95 -10.74 -1.25
C ALA A 119 -13.45 -11.08 -1.21
N LEU A 120 -14.31 -10.09 -1.45
CA LEU A 120 -15.76 -10.29 -1.58
C LEU A 120 -16.06 -11.15 -2.81
N ASP A 121 -15.48 -10.81 -3.95
CA ASP A 121 -15.65 -11.56 -5.21
C ASP A 121 -15.24 -13.03 -5.05
N THR A 122 -14.14 -13.29 -4.34
CA THR A 122 -13.61 -14.64 -4.09
C THR A 122 -14.60 -15.53 -3.33
N VAL A 123 -15.39 -14.96 -2.43
CA VAL A 123 -16.39 -15.70 -1.63
C VAL A 123 -17.83 -15.56 -2.16
N GLY A 124 -17.99 -14.94 -3.33
CA GLY A 124 -19.30 -14.69 -3.94
C GLY A 124 -20.15 -13.65 -3.20
N ALA A 125 -19.55 -12.78 -2.39
CA ALA A 125 -20.25 -11.69 -1.72
C ALA A 125 -20.46 -10.50 -2.65
N GLU A 126 -21.65 -9.91 -2.60
CA GLU A 126 -21.97 -8.67 -3.30
C GLU A 126 -21.41 -7.48 -2.52
N LEU A 127 -20.69 -6.57 -3.19
CA LEU A 127 -20.28 -5.31 -2.59
C LEU A 127 -21.50 -4.46 -2.23
N VAL A 128 -21.63 -4.11 -0.95
CA VAL A 128 -22.69 -3.20 -0.47
C VAL A 128 -22.22 -1.76 -0.60
N ARG A 129 -21.08 -1.42 0.02
CA ARG A 129 -20.43 -0.10 -0.05
C ARG A 129 -19.05 -0.10 0.61
N GLU A 130 -18.29 0.97 0.42
CA GLU A 130 -17.15 1.27 1.29
C GLU A 130 -17.62 1.77 2.66
N ILE A 131 -16.82 1.50 3.69
CA ILE A 131 -17.00 2.10 5.02
C ILE A 131 -16.47 3.54 4.95
N GLU A 132 -17.28 4.49 5.41
CA GLU A 132 -16.95 5.91 5.34
C GLU A 132 -15.84 6.28 6.34
N PRO A 133 -15.05 7.34 6.08
CA PRO A 133 -14.07 7.83 7.02
C PRO A 133 -14.68 8.14 8.40
N GLY A 134 -14.11 7.57 9.46
CA GLY A 134 -14.56 7.76 10.84
C GLY A 134 -15.85 7.03 11.21
N GLU A 135 -16.37 6.19 10.31
CA GLU A 135 -17.53 5.35 10.54
C GLU A 135 -17.14 4.04 11.27
N ALA A 136 -18.04 3.57 12.12
CA ALA A 136 -18.05 2.21 12.65
C ALA A 136 -19.28 1.46 12.14
N VAL A 137 -19.10 0.23 11.68
CA VAL A 137 -20.17 -0.67 11.23
C VAL A 137 -20.20 -1.90 12.13
N LEU A 138 -21.27 -2.03 12.91
CA LEU A 138 -21.55 -3.16 13.80
C LEU A 138 -22.31 -4.25 13.05
N LEU A 139 -21.77 -5.46 13.07
CA LEU A 139 -22.40 -6.71 12.67
C LEU A 139 -22.69 -7.51 13.94
N GLY A 140 -23.95 -7.81 14.21
CA GLY A 140 -24.37 -8.61 15.37
C GLY A 140 -25.62 -9.40 15.01
N GLN A 141 -26.56 -9.51 15.95
CA GLN A 141 -27.87 -10.08 15.66
C GLN A 141 -28.72 -9.07 14.86
N GLY A 142 -28.94 -9.36 13.58
CA GLY A 142 -29.74 -8.54 12.67
C GLY A 142 -28.92 -7.78 11.60
N PRO A 143 -29.52 -6.77 10.95
CA PRO A 143 -28.88 -6.06 9.86
C PRO A 143 -27.68 -5.22 10.35
N PRO A 144 -26.69 -4.94 9.47
CA PRO A 144 -25.57 -4.07 9.79
C PRO A 144 -26.04 -2.70 10.31
N LYS A 145 -25.44 -2.21 11.39
CA LYS A 145 -25.71 -0.89 11.96
C LYS A 145 -24.48 0.00 11.81
N ALA A 146 -24.66 1.14 11.14
CA ALA A 146 -23.61 2.13 10.94
C ALA A 146 -23.73 3.26 11.97
N GLU A 147 -22.60 3.72 12.50
CA GLU A 147 -22.52 4.89 13.35
C GLU A 147 -21.30 5.75 13.01
N GLN A 148 -21.49 7.05 12.86
CA GLN A 148 -20.38 7.99 12.68
C GLN A 148 -19.75 8.32 14.03
N LEU A 149 -18.59 7.74 14.33
CA LEU A 149 -17.89 7.95 15.60
C LEU A 149 -16.93 9.14 15.54
N MET A 150 -16.32 9.40 14.38
CA MET A 150 -15.31 10.45 14.19
C MET A 150 -15.56 11.21 12.88
N PRO A 151 -16.52 12.16 12.85
CA PRO A 151 -16.77 12.94 11.64
C PRO A 151 -15.51 13.72 11.22
N SER A 152 -15.26 13.75 9.91
CA SER A 152 -14.13 14.49 9.32
C SER A 152 -14.57 15.26 8.09
N THR A 153 -14.05 16.48 7.95
CA THR A 153 -14.24 17.32 6.76
C THR A 153 -13.19 17.07 5.69
N ARG A 154 -12.16 16.25 5.98
CA ARG A 154 -11.05 15.93 5.08
C ARG A 154 -10.98 14.41 4.84
N LYS A 155 -10.76 14.03 3.58
CA LYS A 155 -10.40 12.67 3.18
C LYS A 155 -8.94 12.65 2.70
N ALA A 156 -8.24 11.54 2.94
CA ALA A 156 -6.84 11.36 2.54
C ALA A 156 -6.54 9.89 2.21
N MET A 157 -7.37 9.25 1.38
CA MET A 157 -7.17 7.87 0.94
C MET A 157 -5.77 7.70 0.33
N CYS A 158 -5.09 6.59 0.63
CA CYS A 158 -3.76 6.35 0.12
C CYS A 158 -3.75 6.20 -1.41
N MET A 159 -3.13 7.14 -2.12
CA MET A 159 -2.97 7.05 -3.59
C MET A 159 -2.14 5.83 -4.01
N PHE A 160 -1.29 5.33 -3.12
CA PHE A 160 -0.46 4.17 -3.39
C PHE A 160 -1.26 2.85 -3.52
N GLU A 161 -2.49 2.81 -3.00
CA GLU A 161 -3.44 1.72 -3.27
C GLU A 161 -3.80 1.64 -4.76
N PHE A 162 -4.04 2.80 -5.39
CA PHE A 162 -4.31 2.90 -6.81
C PHE A 162 -3.09 2.54 -7.67
N ILE A 163 -1.91 3.00 -7.26
CA ILE A 163 -0.66 2.80 -8.02
C ILE A 163 -0.21 1.34 -7.98
N TYR A 164 -0.17 0.74 -6.79
CA TYR A 164 0.57 -0.51 -6.58
C TYR A 164 -0.10 -1.50 -5.61
N PHE A 165 -0.48 -1.06 -4.41
CA PHE A 165 -0.65 -1.96 -3.26
C PHE A 165 -1.85 -2.90 -3.39
N ALA A 166 -3.03 -2.35 -3.71
CA ALA A 166 -4.24 -3.14 -3.89
C ALA A 166 -4.19 -3.96 -5.18
N ARG A 167 -4.97 -5.04 -5.24
CA ARG A 167 -5.02 -5.89 -6.44
C ARG A 167 -5.73 -5.19 -7.59
N PRO A 168 -5.30 -5.40 -8.86
CA PRO A 168 -5.93 -4.77 -10.02
C PRO A 168 -7.42 -5.08 -10.20
N ASP A 169 -7.89 -6.24 -9.73
CA ASP A 169 -9.28 -6.67 -9.79
C ASP A 169 -10.15 -6.09 -8.67
N SER A 170 -9.57 -5.35 -7.72
CA SER A 170 -10.31 -4.59 -6.72
C SER A 170 -10.89 -3.29 -7.27
N ARG A 171 -11.92 -2.79 -6.57
CA ARG A 171 -12.52 -1.47 -6.79
C ARG A 171 -12.31 -0.57 -5.58
N LEU A 172 -11.89 0.67 -5.83
CA LEU A 172 -11.77 1.72 -4.81
C LEU A 172 -12.39 3.01 -5.33
N GLN A 173 -13.14 3.73 -4.49
CA GLN A 173 -13.93 4.90 -4.84
C GLN A 173 -14.83 4.67 -6.07
N GLY A 174 -15.42 3.46 -6.17
CA GLY A 174 -16.25 3.05 -7.31
C GLY A 174 -15.46 2.79 -8.62
N GLN A 175 -14.14 2.94 -8.62
CA GLN A 175 -13.29 2.79 -9.80
C GLN A 175 -12.58 1.43 -9.82
N SER A 176 -12.45 0.84 -11.00
CA SER A 176 -11.59 -0.34 -11.20
C SER A 176 -10.11 0.07 -11.10
N LEU A 177 -9.34 -0.63 -10.29
CA LEU A 177 -7.91 -0.36 -10.16
C LEU A 177 -7.12 -0.72 -11.41
N TYR A 178 -7.50 -1.78 -12.12
CA TYR A 178 -6.91 -2.12 -13.42
C TYR A 178 -7.05 -0.96 -14.42
N GLU A 179 -8.27 -0.41 -14.58
CA GLU A 179 -8.49 0.71 -15.51
C GLU A 179 -7.82 2.00 -15.04
N ALA A 180 -7.76 2.26 -13.73
CA ALA A 180 -7.00 3.40 -13.21
C ALA A 180 -5.52 3.30 -13.59
N ARG A 181 -4.88 2.14 -13.40
CA ARG A 181 -3.47 1.90 -13.78
C ARG A 181 -3.26 1.96 -15.29
N ARG A 182 -4.19 1.44 -16.09
CA ARG A 182 -4.17 1.59 -17.55
C ARG A 182 -4.25 3.07 -17.96
N ASN A 183 -5.09 3.87 -17.31
CA ASN A 183 -5.14 5.31 -17.53
C ASN A 183 -3.83 6.01 -17.12
N MET A 184 -3.18 5.59 -16.04
CA MET A 184 -1.86 6.13 -15.65
C MET A 184 -0.84 5.90 -16.78
N GLY A 185 -0.86 4.73 -17.41
CA GLY A 185 -0.08 4.43 -18.60
C GLY A 185 -0.37 5.35 -19.79
N ARG A 186 -1.66 5.60 -20.08
CA ARG A 186 -2.08 6.49 -21.16
C ARG A 186 -1.63 7.94 -20.92
N GLU A 187 -1.78 8.44 -19.70
CA GLU A 187 -1.30 9.77 -19.32
C GLU A 187 0.24 9.84 -19.41
N LEU A 188 0.94 8.79 -18.99
CA LEU A 188 2.39 8.71 -19.06
C LEU A 188 2.90 8.73 -20.51
N ALA A 189 2.23 8.08 -21.45
CA ALA A 189 2.57 8.14 -22.87
C ALA A 189 2.41 9.54 -23.46
N ARG A 190 1.41 10.31 -23.00
CA ARG A 190 1.19 11.70 -23.44
C ARG A 190 2.23 12.65 -22.85
N GLU A 191 2.56 12.50 -21.58
CA GLU A 191 3.51 13.37 -20.88
C GLU A 191 4.98 13.04 -21.23
N ALA A 192 5.26 11.77 -21.50
CA ALA A 192 6.62 11.26 -21.67
C ALA A 192 6.69 10.21 -22.79
N PRO A 193 6.50 10.60 -24.05
CA PRO A 193 6.68 9.70 -25.19
C PRO A 193 8.14 9.20 -25.27
N ALA A 194 8.34 8.11 -26.00
CA ALA A 194 9.65 7.56 -26.33
C ALA A 194 9.63 7.06 -27.77
N ASP A 195 10.72 7.29 -28.52
CA ASP A 195 10.90 6.67 -29.83
C ASP A 195 11.50 5.27 -29.65
N ALA A 196 10.64 4.27 -29.65
CA ALA A 196 10.96 2.90 -29.31
C ALA A 196 10.17 1.91 -30.19
N ASP A 197 10.64 0.67 -30.24
CA ASP A 197 10.08 -0.36 -31.11
C ASP A 197 9.05 -1.23 -30.38
N ILE A 198 9.13 -1.28 -29.05
CA ILE A 198 8.29 -2.14 -28.22
C ILE A 198 8.09 -1.58 -26.81
N VAL A 199 6.91 -1.81 -26.25
CA VAL A 199 6.58 -1.56 -24.84
C VAL A 199 6.55 -2.89 -24.10
N ILE A 200 7.23 -2.96 -22.96
CA ILE A 200 7.21 -4.10 -22.05
C ILE A 200 6.87 -3.61 -20.64
N SER A 201 6.35 -4.50 -19.80
CA SER A 201 6.15 -4.22 -18.38
C SER A 201 7.25 -4.83 -17.51
N LEU A 202 7.44 -4.28 -16.32
CA LEU A 202 7.95 -5.05 -15.19
C LEU A 202 6.77 -5.83 -14.56
N PRO A 203 6.71 -7.16 -14.73
CA PRO A 203 5.57 -7.93 -14.24
C PRO A 203 5.58 -8.11 -12.70
N ASP A 204 4.44 -8.19 -12.04
CA ASP A 204 3.10 -8.14 -12.61
C ASP A 204 2.50 -6.71 -12.53
N SER A 205 2.99 -5.90 -11.59
CA SER A 205 2.38 -4.64 -11.15
C SER A 205 2.40 -3.55 -12.22
N GLY A 206 3.46 -3.44 -13.01
CA GLY A 206 3.56 -2.46 -14.11
C GLY A 206 2.72 -2.80 -15.35
N THR A 207 2.13 -4.01 -15.42
CA THR A 207 1.49 -4.52 -16.64
C THR A 207 0.29 -3.69 -17.11
N PRO A 208 -0.69 -3.31 -16.26
CA PRO A 208 -1.81 -2.51 -16.73
C PRO A 208 -1.36 -1.14 -17.28
N ALA A 209 -0.37 -0.50 -16.63
CA ALA A 209 0.20 0.75 -17.10
C ALA A 209 0.96 0.59 -18.42
N ALA A 210 1.70 -0.50 -18.61
CA ALA A 210 2.38 -0.80 -19.87
C ALA A 210 1.39 -0.96 -21.04
N VAL A 211 0.30 -1.69 -20.81
CA VAL A 211 -0.79 -1.84 -21.78
C VAL A 211 -1.38 -0.48 -22.14
N GLY A 212 -1.68 0.36 -21.14
CA GLY A 212 -2.18 1.72 -21.36
C GLY A 212 -1.20 2.63 -22.11
N TYR A 213 0.10 2.52 -21.81
CA TYR A 213 1.15 3.27 -22.49
C TYR A 213 1.26 2.85 -23.97
N ALA A 214 1.24 1.55 -24.25
CA ALA A 214 1.27 1.00 -25.61
C ALA A 214 0.08 1.49 -26.45
N GLU A 215 -1.13 1.44 -25.89
CA GLU A 215 -2.34 1.94 -26.56
C GLU A 215 -2.27 3.42 -26.92
N ALA A 216 -1.79 4.26 -26.00
CA ALA A 216 -1.74 5.70 -26.22
C ALA A 216 -0.56 6.14 -27.11
N SER A 217 0.55 5.41 -27.09
CA SER A 217 1.74 5.69 -27.91
C SER A 217 1.68 5.07 -29.32
N GLY A 218 0.85 4.04 -29.52
CA GLY A 218 0.81 3.26 -30.76
C GLY A 218 1.97 2.26 -30.90
N ILE A 219 2.85 2.16 -29.91
CA ILE A 219 3.96 1.20 -29.89
C ILE A 219 3.41 -0.16 -29.41
N PRO A 220 3.71 -1.27 -30.10
CA PRO A 220 3.19 -2.57 -29.72
C PRO A 220 3.65 -3.01 -28.33
N TYR A 221 2.72 -3.56 -27.54
CA TYR A 221 3.04 -4.23 -26.28
C TYR A 221 3.46 -5.68 -26.53
N SER A 222 4.48 -6.15 -25.81
CA SER A 222 4.82 -7.57 -25.74
C SER A 222 5.33 -7.92 -24.35
N GLU A 223 5.23 -9.21 -24.01
CA GLU A 223 5.97 -9.75 -22.88
C GLU A 223 7.47 -9.77 -23.24
N GLY A 224 8.26 -8.91 -22.59
CA GLY A 224 9.72 -8.91 -22.70
C GLY A 224 10.41 -9.56 -21.49
N LEU A 225 9.70 -9.68 -20.38
CA LEU A 225 10.19 -10.24 -19.12
C LEU A 225 9.18 -11.26 -18.62
N ILE A 226 9.65 -12.45 -18.24
CA ILE A 226 8.84 -13.46 -17.58
C ILE A 226 9.20 -13.50 -16.10
N LYS A 227 8.19 -13.30 -15.25
CA LYS A 227 8.34 -13.47 -13.80
C LYS A 227 8.32 -14.97 -13.47
N SER A 228 9.33 -15.45 -12.74
CA SER A 228 9.33 -16.82 -12.25
C SER A 228 8.24 -16.99 -11.18
N ARG A 229 7.27 -17.87 -11.44
CA ARG A 229 6.14 -18.16 -10.54
C ARG A 229 6.54 -18.95 -9.29
N TYR A 230 7.66 -19.66 -9.34
CA TYR A 230 8.07 -20.62 -8.31
C TYR A 230 9.16 -20.07 -7.37
N ILE A 231 9.63 -18.85 -7.61
CA ILE A 231 10.69 -18.22 -6.83
C ILE A 231 10.06 -17.20 -5.87
N THR A 232 9.69 -17.69 -4.69
CA THR A 232 9.29 -16.88 -3.54
C THR A 232 10.50 -16.59 -2.67
N ARG A 233 10.64 -15.34 -2.18
CA ARG A 233 11.67 -14.80 -1.26
C ARG A 233 12.95 -15.65 -1.17
N THR A 234 14.06 -15.18 -1.74
CA THR A 234 15.37 -15.80 -1.52
C THR A 234 15.67 -15.88 -0.02
N PHE A 235 15.49 -17.05 0.57
CA PHE A 235 15.97 -17.42 1.90
C PHE A 235 17.46 -17.10 2.01
N ILE A 236 17.90 -16.71 3.21
CA ILE A 236 19.25 -16.26 3.59
C ILE A 236 20.32 -16.83 2.64
N GLN A 237 20.77 -16.01 1.68
CA GLN A 237 21.85 -16.41 0.79
C GLN A 237 23.16 -15.87 1.37
N PRO A 238 24.09 -16.76 1.78
CA PRO A 238 25.24 -16.41 2.63
C PRO A 238 26.32 -15.57 1.92
N ASN A 239 26.17 -15.26 0.62
CA ASN A 239 27.21 -14.58 -0.15
C ASN A 239 26.63 -13.53 -1.12
N GLN A 240 27.28 -12.36 -1.21
CA GLN A 240 26.88 -11.23 -2.07
C GLN A 240 26.80 -11.62 -3.56
N ARG A 241 27.64 -12.57 -4.00
CA ARG A 241 27.58 -13.15 -5.37
C ARG A 241 26.24 -13.84 -5.66
N LEU A 242 25.69 -14.57 -4.69
CA LEU A 242 24.43 -15.29 -4.84
C LEU A 242 23.20 -14.36 -4.78
N ARG A 243 23.29 -13.23 -4.04
CA ARG A 243 22.26 -12.17 -4.09
C ARG A 243 22.12 -11.51 -5.48
N ASN A 244 23.19 -11.44 -6.27
CA ASN A 244 23.11 -10.96 -7.66
C ASN A 244 22.44 -11.98 -8.58
N VAL A 245 22.50 -13.28 -8.25
CA VAL A 245 21.72 -14.34 -8.92
C VAL A 245 20.23 -14.26 -8.57
N GLY A 246 19.88 -13.73 -7.39
CA GLY A 246 18.50 -13.58 -6.91
C GLY A 246 17.52 -12.78 -7.81
N ILE A 247 18.02 -11.83 -8.63
CA ILE A 247 17.16 -11.11 -9.62
C ILE A 247 17.10 -11.86 -10.96
N LYS A 248 18.20 -12.48 -11.42
CA LYS A 248 18.15 -13.45 -12.54
C LYS A 248 17.17 -14.58 -12.28
N LEU A 249 17.00 -14.92 -11.00
CA LEU A 249 16.03 -15.91 -10.56
C LEU A 249 14.57 -15.40 -10.63
N LYS A 250 14.33 -14.08 -10.52
CA LYS A 250 12.96 -13.54 -10.45
C LYS A 250 12.40 -13.14 -11.81
N PHE A 251 13.21 -12.56 -12.69
CA PHE A 251 12.78 -12.06 -13.99
C PHE A 251 13.71 -12.52 -15.11
N ASN A 252 13.15 -13.16 -16.13
CA ASN A 252 13.87 -13.70 -17.28
C ASN A 252 13.56 -12.88 -18.54
N PRO A 253 14.55 -12.21 -19.15
CA PRO A 253 14.38 -11.54 -20.43
C PRO A 253 14.15 -12.52 -21.59
N LEU A 254 13.20 -12.22 -22.46
CA LEU A 254 12.96 -12.96 -23.70
C LEU A 254 13.77 -12.35 -24.85
N ARG A 255 14.94 -12.94 -25.15
CA ARG A 255 15.90 -12.39 -26.12
C ARG A 255 15.32 -12.28 -27.51
N GLU A 256 14.50 -13.23 -27.92
CA GLU A 256 13.82 -13.29 -29.22
C GLU A 256 12.93 -12.06 -29.47
N ILE A 257 12.44 -11.43 -28.40
CA ILE A 257 11.61 -10.23 -28.44
C ILE A 257 12.46 -8.96 -28.33
N LEU A 258 13.58 -9.02 -27.58
CA LEU A 258 14.33 -7.85 -27.13
C LEU A 258 15.56 -7.50 -27.98
N ASP A 259 16.17 -8.48 -28.65
CA ASP A 259 17.45 -8.30 -29.31
C ASP A 259 17.38 -7.23 -30.42
N GLY A 260 18.31 -6.27 -30.37
CA GLY A 260 18.39 -5.12 -31.28
C GLY A 260 17.27 -4.07 -31.14
N LYS A 261 16.29 -4.25 -30.25
CA LYS A 261 15.14 -3.35 -30.09
C LYS A 261 15.41 -2.20 -29.13
N ARG A 262 14.78 -1.06 -29.39
CA ARG A 262 14.60 0.05 -28.45
C ARG A 262 13.35 -0.22 -27.62
N VAL A 263 13.49 -0.26 -26.31
CA VAL A 263 12.45 -0.78 -25.41
C VAL A 263 11.95 0.34 -24.49
N VAL A 264 10.64 0.49 -24.38
CA VAL A 264 10.01 1.19 -23.25
C VAL A 264 9.73 0.17 -22.15
N LEU A 265 10.41 0.30 -21.02
CA LEU A 265 10.14 -0.48 -19.82
C LEU A 265 9.22 0.33 -18.90
N VAL A 266 8.00 -0.16 -18.70
CA VAL A 266 7.01 0.47 -17.81
C VAL A 266 6.96 -0.25 -16.47
N ASP A 267 7.07 0.52 -15.39
CA ASP A 267 6.99 0.06 -14.00
C ASP A 267 6.06 0.97 -13.19
N ASP A 268 5.52 0.48 -12.08
CA ASP A 268 4.59 1.26 -11.27
C ASP A 268 5.29 2.35 -10.44
N SER A 269 6.45 2.03 -9.87
CA SER A 269 7.16 2.91 -8.95
C SER A 269 8.65 2.55 -8.84
N ILE A 270 9.48 3.50 -8.40
CA ILE A 270 10.88 3.25 -8.06
C ILE A 270 11.12 3.71 -6.62
N VAL A 271 11.39 2.75 -5.72
CA VAL A 271 11.65 3.03 -4.29
C VAL A 271 13.15 3.17 -4.02
N ARG A 272 13.90 2.05 -4.07
CA ARG A 272 15.36 2.01 -3.84
C ARG A 272 16.18 1.97 -5.14
N GLY A 273 15.53 1.78 -6.29
CA GLY A 273 16.17 1.67 -7.61
C GLY A 273 17.02 0.42 -7.87
N THR A 274 17.27 -0.42 -6.86
CA THR A 274 18.09 -1.63 -7.01
C THR A 274 17.48 -2.64 -7.98
N THR A 275 16.16 -2.83 -7.96
CA THR A 275 15.45 -3.68 -8.93
C THR A 275 15.55 -3.10 -10.33
N SER A 276 15.20 -1.81 -10.50
CA SER A 276 15.20 -1.13 -11.79
C SER A 276 16.59 -1.15 -12.44
N ARG A 277 17.65 -0.86 -11.68
CA ARG A 277 19.05 -0.95 -12.16
C ARG A 277 19.35 -2.35 -12.71
N LYS A 278 19.06 -3.40 -11.95
CA LYS A 278 19.35 -4.77 -12.38
C LYS A 278 18.53 -5.19 -13.60
N ILE A 279 17.26 -4.78 -13.68
CA ILE A 279 16.43 -5.07 -14.85
C ILE A 279 17.00 -4.38 -16.10
N VAL A 280 17.38 -3.12 -16.01
CA VAL A 280 18.02 -2.40 -17.13
C VAL A 280 19.32 -3.10 -17.56
N GLU A 281 20.16 -3.54 -16.61
CA GLU A 281 21.36 -4.33 -16.92
C GLU A 281 21.04 -5.64 -17.64
N GLU A 282 20.03 -6.39 -17.20
CA GLU A 282 19.64 -7.66 -17.84
C GLU A 282 19.04 -7.45 -19.24
N LEU A 283 18.26 -6.38 -19.45
CA LEU A 283 17.75 -6.01 -20.77
C LEU A 283 18.91 -5.69 -21.73
N ARG A 284 19.91 -4.91 -21.29
CA ARG A 284 21.11 -4.65 -22.10
C ARG A 284 21.87 -5.94 -22.40
N ARG A 285 22.01 -6.86 -21.45
CA ARG A 285 22.62 -8.19 -21.68
C ARG A 285 21.80 -9.09 -22.60
N ALA A 286 20.50 -8.83 -22.74
CA ALA A 286 19.61 -9.51 -23.67
C ALA A 286 19.66 -8.94 -25.10
N GLY A 287 20.45 -7.89 -25.34
CA GLY A 287 20.70 -7.33 -26.67
C GLY A 287 19.89 -6.07 -27.00
N THR A 288 19.16 -5.47 -26.05
CA THR A 288 18.38 -4.24 -26.33
C THR A 288 19.30 -3.08 -26.73
N LYS A 289 18.90 -2.33 -27.77
CA LYS A 289 19.62 -1.14 -28.27
C LYS A 289 19.52 0.04 -27.30
N SER A 290 18.35 0.27 -26.71
CA SER A 290 18.11 1.26 -25.67
C SER A 290 16.95 0.84 -24.76
N VAL A 291 16.95 1.34 -23.54
CA VAL A 291 15.94 1.12 -22.50
C VAL A 291 15.45 2.48 -21.98
N HIS A 292 14.21 2.80 -22.30
CA HIS A 292 13.49 3.99 -21.84
C HIS A 292 12.57 3.62 -20.68
N MET A 293 12.98 3.96 -19.46
CA MET A 293 12.21 3.69 -18.25
C MET A 293 11.04 4.70 -18.13
N ARG A 294 9.85 4.19 -17.88
CA ARG A 294 8.62 4.97 -17.69
C ARG A 294 7.92 4.49 -16.43
N VAL A 295 7.75 5.40 -15.48
CA VAL A 295 7.20 5.07 -14.15
C VAL A 295 5.81 5.67 -14.02
N SER A 296 4.79 4.84 -13.77
CA SER A 296 3.39 5.28 -13.69
C SER A 296 3.00 5.92 -12.36
N SER A 297 3.97 6.47 -11.63
CA SER A 297 3.81 7.29 -10.44
C SER A 297 4.78 8.47 -10.47
N PRO A 298 4.54 9.52 -9.66
CA PRO A 298 5.56 10.50 -9.32
C PRO A 298 6.74 9.85 -8.56
N PRO A 299 7.90 10.54 -8.47
CA PRO A 299 9.03 10.06 -7.69
C PRO A 299 8.71 9.97 -6.19
N ILE A 300 9.03 8.84 -5.56
CA ILE A 300 8.85 8.63 -4.12
C ILE A 300 10.03 9.29 -3.38
N GLN A 301 9.77 10.40 -2.72
CA GLN A 301 10.79 11.22 -2.05
C GLN A 301 10.72 11.16 -0.53
N TRP A 302 9.59 10.66 0.01
CA TRP A 302 9.29 10.68 1.44
C TRP A 302 8.81 9.30 1.92
N PRO A 303 9.16 8.90 3.16
CA PRO A 303 8.68 7.65 3.74
C PRO A 303 7.15 7.65 3.93
N CYS A 304 6.58 6.49 4.24
CA CYS A 304 5.17 6.39 4.60
C CYS A 304 5.05 6.07 6.10
N PHE A 305 4.22 6.85 6.81
CA PHE A 305 3.89 6.61 8.22
C PHE A 305 2.47 6.07 8.41
N MET A 306 1.81 5.70 7.31
CA MET A 306 0.40 5.30 7.25
C MET A 306 0.27 3.79 6.95
N GLY A 307 1.34 3.02 7.17
CA GLY A 307 1.38 1.56 7.14
C GLY A 307 1.81 0.93 5.81
N ILE A 308 2.22 1.71 4.80
CA ILE A 308 2.86 1.11 3.61
C ILE A 308 4.32 0.97 3.97
N ASP A 309 4.86 -0.23 3.78
CA ASP A 309 6.29 -0.48 3.98
C ASP A 309 7.11 0.20 2.87
N ILE A 310 7.36 1.50 3.03
CA ILE A 310 8.29 2.27 2.20
C ILE A 310 9.62 2.40 2.94
N ALA A 311 10.71 2.30 2.18
CA ALA A 311 12.07 2.47 2.65
C ALA A 311 12.29 3.80 3.41
N THR A 312 13.36 3.89 4.20
CA THR A 312 13.68 5.13 4.93
C THR A 312 14.05 6.25 3.94
N ARG A 313 13.99 7.51 4.38
CA ARG A 313 14.27 8.65 3.51
C ARG A 313 15.66 8.60 2.86
N SER A 314 16.66 8.05 3.54
CA SER A 314 18.03 7.89 3.01
C SER A 314 18.16 6.74 2.00
N GLU A 315 17.30 5.73 2.09
CA GLU A 315 17.25 4.60 1.17
C GLU A 315 16.45 4.88 -0.12
N LEU A 316 15.62 5.92 -0.13
CA LEU A 316 14.84 6.32 -1.30
C LEU A 316 15.75 6.92 -2.38
N ILE A 317 15.72 6.34 -3.59
CA ILE A 317 16.61 6.76 -4.68
C ILE A 317 16.30 8.20 -5.14
N ALA A 318 15.04 8.60 -5.14
CA ALA A 318 14.61 9.93 -5.58
C ALA A 318 14.69 10.99 -4.47
N SER A 319 14.98 10.61 -3.22
CA SER A 319 15.12 11.56 -2.13
C SER A 319 16.36 12.44 -2.33
N GLY A 320 16.13 13.75 -2.48
CA GLY A 320 17.18 14.75 -2.70
C GLY A 320 17.90 14.65 -4.03
N ARG A 321 17.32 13.95 -5.03
CA ARG A 321 17.93 13.77 -6.36
C ARG A 321 17.02 14.26 -7.48
N THR A 322 17.62 14.72 -8.57
CA THR A 322 16.88 15.01 -9.81
C THR A 322 16.53 13.73 -10.56
N VAL A 323 15.63 13.83 -11.54
CA VAL A 323 15.25 12.67 -12.36
C VAL A 323 16.45 12.17 -13.17
N GLU A 324 17.31 13.07 -13.65
CA GLU A 324 18.52 12.77 -14.41
C GLU A 324 19.55 12.01 -13.56
N GLU A 325 19.71 12.39 -12.29
CA GLU A 325 20.58 11.64 -11.37
C GLU A 325 20.05 10.23 -11.13
N VAL A 326 18.73 10.07 -10.97
CA VAL A 326 18.12 8.75 -10.82
C VAL A 326 18.26 7.92 -12.10
N GLU A 327 18.10 8.54 -13.28
CA GLU A 327 18.31 7.91 -14.59
C GLU A 327 19.71 7.30 -14.71
N GLN A 328 20.73 8.09 -14.40
CA GLN A 328 22.13 7.66 -14.39
C GLN A 328 22.35 6.53 -13.38
N LEU A 329 21.75 6.64 -12.19
CA LEU A 329 21.85 5.62 -11.16
C LEU A 329 21.19 4.30 -11.56
N ILE A 330 20.15 4.29 -12.38
CA ILE A 330 19.55 3.02 -12.86
C ILE A 330 20.16 2.55 -14.20
N GLY A 331 20.89 3.40 -14.91
CA GLY A 331 21.56 3.08 -16.17
C GLY A 331 20.63 3.02 -17.40
N ALA A 332 19.45 3.62 -17.30
CA ALA A 332 18.49 3.74 -18.40
C ALA A 332 18.95 4.80 -19.41
N ASP A 333 18.52 4.70 -20.67
CA ASP A 333 18.79 5.72 -21.70
C ASP A 333 17.85 6.92 -21.60
N SER A 334 16.66 6.73 -21.04
CA SER A 334 15.86 7.84 -20.49
C SER A 334 14.96 7.38 -19.35
N LEU A 335 14.69 8.24 -18.38
CA LEU A 335 13.76 8.03 -17.28
C LEU A 335 12.75 9.18 -17.23
N LYS A 336 11.46 8.82 -17.19
CA LYS A 336 10.39 9.78 -16.91
C LYS A 336 9.36 9.17 -15.96
N TYR A 337 8.87 10.02 -15.06
CA TYR A 337 7.82 9.72 -14.09
C TYR A 337 6.51 10.37 -14.54
N LEU A 338 5.39 9.75 -14.19
CA LEU A 338 4.08 10.37 -14.33
C LEU A 338 4.00 11.59 -13.41
N SER A 339 3.51 12.72 -13.92
CA SER A 339 3.30 13.90 -13.08
C SER A 339 2.17 13.69 -12.06
N LYS A 340 2.15 14.47 -10.98
CA LYS A 340 1.02 14.45 -10.02
C LYS A 340 -0.30 14.79 -10.72
N ALA A 341 -0.27 15.76 -11.64
CA ALA A 341 -1.44 16.14 -12.42
C ALA A 341 -1.92 14.99 -13.32
N GLY A 342 -1.00 14.29 -13.99
CA GLY A 342 -1.30 13.10 -14.78
C GLY A 342 -1.89 11.98 -13.96
N LEU A 343 -1.35 11.74 -12.75
CA LEU A 343 -1.90 10.77 -11.82
C LEU A 343 -3.35 11.10 -11.41
N PHE A 344 -3.64 12.35 -11.07
CA PHE A 344 -5.01 12.78 -10.74
C PHE A 344 -5.97 12.66 -11.93
N ARG A 345 -5.53 12.99 -13.15
CA ARG A 345 -6.32 12.75 -14.38
C ARG A 345 -6.61 11.27 -14.56
N ALA A 346 -5.64 10.40 -14.31
CA ALA A 346 -5.79 8.95 -14.47
C ALA A 346 -6.84 8.33 -13.53
N VAL A 347 -6.90 8.81 -12.28
CA VAL A 347 -7.89 8.39 -11.27
C VAL A 347 -9.17 9.24 -11.29
N LYS A 348 -9.31 10.13 -12.28
CA LYS A 348 -10.48 11.01 -12.50
C LYS A 348 -10.93 11.77 -11.24
N ASN A 349 -10.00 12.10 -10.37
CA ASN A 349 -10.26 12.78 -9.11
C ASN A 349 -9.01 13.56 -8.67
N VAL A 350 -9.22 14.76 -8.14
CA VAL A 350 -8.15 15.72 -7.80
C VAL A 350 -8.00 15.95 -6.30
N THR A 351 -8.96 15.50 -5.48
CA THR A 351 -8.95 15.73 -4.03
C THR A 351 -9.21 14.45 -3.25
N GLY A 352 -8.98 14.48 -1.93
CA GLY A 352 -9.30 13.37 -1.04
C GLY A 352 -8.24 12.25 -0.98
N PHE A 353 -7.06 12.48 -1.55
CA PHE A 353 -5.94 11.53 -1.53
C PHE A 353 -4.78 12.02 -0.68
N CYS A 354 -4.13 11.07 -0.02
CA CYS A 354 -2.81 11.26 0.58
C CYS A 354 -1.73 11.11 -0.52
N MET A 355 -0.92 12.15 -0.68
CA MET A 355 0.21 12.21 -1.60
C MET A 355 1.57 12.30 -0.88
N ALA A 356 1.58 12.12 0.44
CA ALA A 356 2.72 12.42 1.31
C ALA A 356 4.04 11.75 0.88
N CYS A 357 4.00 10.54 0.31
CA CYS A 357 5.20 9.86 -0.18
C CYS A 357 5.89 10.62 -1.35
N PHE A 358 5.17 11.55 -1.99
CA PHE A 358 5.61 12.36 -3.13
C PHE A 358 5.86 13.83 -2.79
N ASP A 359 5.08 14.48 -1.91
CA ASP A 359 5.28 15.89 -1.48
C ASP A 359 5.80 16.08 -0.07
N GLY A 360 5.65 15.09 0.81
CA GLY A 360 5.93 15.25 2.24
C GLY A 360 4.82 15.96 3.02
N ASP A 361 3.67 16.25 2.39
CA ASP A 361 2.50 16.81 3.09
C ASP A 361 1.67 15.68 3.71
N TYR A 362 2.00 15.34 4.96
CA TYR A 362 1.32 14.27 5.69
C TYR A 362 -0.04 14.75 6.21
N PRO A 363 -1.12 13.96 6.02
CA PRO A 363 -2.45 14.36 6.48
C PRO A 363 -2.64 14.18 8.01
N VAL A 364 -1.65 13.58 8.67
CA VAL A 364 -1.59 13.34 10.12
C VAL A 364 -0.27 13.89 10.68
N PRO A 365 -0.20 14.25 11.98
CA PRO A 365 1.07 14.53 12.62
C PRO A 365 2.01 13.34 12.53
N VAL A 366 3.23 13.60 12.08
CA VAL A 366 4.33 12.62 12.01
C VAL A 366 5.52 13.14 12.83
N PRO A 367 6.38 12.25 13.36
CA PRO A 367 7.55 12.67 14.13
C PRO A 367 8.44 13.65 13.36
N VAL A 368 8.83 14.76 14.00
CA VAL A 368 9.63 15.85 13.39
C VAL A 368 11.05 15.39 13.03
N GLN A 369 11.58 14.39 13.75
CA GLN A 369 12.80 13.69 13.39
C GLN A 369 12.47 12.58 12.40
N LEU A 370 12.64 12.86 11.11
CA LEU A 370 12.52 11.91 9.99
C LEU A 370 13.49 10.71 10.05
N GLU A 371 14.19 10.54 11.17
CA GLU A 371 15.04 9.39 11.52
C GLU A 371 14.27 8.32 12.30
N MET A 372 13.07 8.62 12.84
CA MET A 372 12.20 7.57 13.35
C MET A 372 11.68 6.74 12.17
N ASP A 373 12.19 5.53 12.06
CA ASP A 373 11.67 4.55 11.13
C ASP A 373 10.39 3.90 11.68
N LYS A 374 9.65 3.21 10.81
CA LYS A 374 8.49 2.39 11.18
C LYS A 374 8.81 1.28 12.22
N LEU A 375 10.08 1.05 12.53
CA LEU A 375 10.56 0.06 13.49
C LEU A 375 10.87 0.69 14.84
N ALA A 376 10.41 1.91 15.12
CA ALA A 376 10.58 2.59 16.41
C ALA A 376 10.23 1.71 17.62
N LEU A 377 9.20 0.84 17.50
CA LEU A 377 8.82 -0.11 18.54
C LEU A 377 9.63 -1.42 18.54
N GLU A 378 10.35 -1.74 17.46
CA GLU A 378 11.23 -2.92 17.40
C GLU A 378 12.60 -2.66 18.04
N ALA A 379 13.10 -1.41 17.99
CA ALA A 379 14.38 -1.02 18.60
C ALA A 379 14.36 -1.07 20.14
N ALA A 380 13.18 -0.98 20.76
CA ALA A 380 13.02 -0.99 22.21
C ALA A 380 12.97 -2.39 22.84
N LEU A 381 13.00 -3.47 22.03
CA LEU A 381 12.89 -4.87 22.49
C LEU A 381 14.21 -5.65 22.39
N THR A 382 15.34 -4.96 22.36
CA THR A 382 16.70 -5.50 22.55
C THR A 382 17.31 -4.87 23.78
#